data_AF-A0A5S3UQE3-F1
#
_entry.id   AF-A0A5S3UQE3-F1
#
_cell.length_a   1.000
_cell.length_b   1.000
_cell.length_c   1.000
_cell.angle_alpha   90.00
_cell.angle_beta   90.00
_cell.angle_gamma   90.00
#
_symmetry.space_group_name_H-M   'P 1'
#
loop_
_entity.id
_entity.type
_entity.pdbx_description
1 polymer ?
#
loop_
_entity_poly.entity_id
_entity_poly.type
_entity_poly.pdbx_seq_one_letter_code
_entity_poly.pdbx_strand_id
1 'polypeptide(L)'
;MTKCRLGCNSHPKGFREITRQLGSQYGALITLVAFQQTEANNKNSRHSVPSDVLKSQVDRLQWPARSEGHRMLVIGNQGVELSRTGRF
;
A
#
# COMPACT_ATOMS: atom_id res chain seq x y z
N MET A 1 -8.02 1.92 -17.44
CA MET A 1 -8.94 1.94 -16.29
C MET A 1 -9.26 0.50 -15.93
N THR A 2 -8.52 -0.09 -14.98
CA THR A 2 -8.71 -1.51 -14.61
C THR A 2 -9.25 -1.58 -13.19
N LYS A 3 -10.49 -2.04 -13.11
CA LYS A 3 -11.29 -2.28 -11.91
C LYS A 3 -10.51 -3.21 -10.95
N CYS A 4 -10.08 -2.72 -9.79
CA CYS A 4 -9.56 -3.59 -8.74
C CYS A 4 -10.71 -4.41 -8.15
N ARG A 5 -10.78 -5.68 -8.55
CA ARG A 5 -11.71 -6.70 -8.03
C ARG A 5 -11.41 -6.90 -6.54
N LEU A 6 -12.30 -6.39 -5.69
CA LEU A 6 -12.38 -6.74 -4.28
C LEU A 6 -12.78 -8.21 -4.18
N GLY A 7 -11.88 -9.08 -3.69
CA GLY A 7 -12.23 -10.45 -3.37
C GLY A 7 -11.04 -11.39 -3.16
N CYS A 8 -10.95 -11.89 -1.92
CA CYS A 8 -10.40 -13.17 -1.49
C CYS A 8 -8.87 -13.29 -1.23
N ASN A 9 -8.55 -13.24 0.07
CA ASN A 9 -7.61 -14.10 0.80
C ASN A 9 -6.27 -14.49 0.16
N SER A 10 -5.24 -13.69 0.41
CA SER A 10 -3.86 -14.19 0.60
C SER A 10 -3.00 -13.08 1.23
N HIS A 11 -2.86 -13.11 2.56
CA HIS A 11 -1.98 -12.17 3.27
C HIS A 11 -0.51 -12.49 2.91
N PRO A 12 0.28 -11.57 2.35
CA PRO A 12 1.72 -11.64 2.51
C PRO A 12 2.00 -11.20 3.95
N LYS A 13 2.14 -12.17 4.85
CA LYS A 13 2.36 -12.02 6.31
C LYS A 13 3.71 -11.37 6.70
N GLY A 14 4.25 -10.48 5.88
CA GLY A 14 5.52 -9.79 6.13
C GLY A 14 5.37 -8.61 7.09
N PHE A 15 6.24 -7.60 6.94
CA PHE A 15 6.35 -6.41 7.80
C PHE A 15 5.02 -5.76 8.23
N ARG A 16 4.00 -5.74 7.37
CA ARG A 16 2.69 -5.13 7.68
C ARG A 16 1.99 -5.83 8.85
N GLU A 17 2.10 -7.15 8.97
CA GLU A 17 1.48 -7.89 10.07
C GLU A 17 2.15 -7.57 11.40
N ILE A 18 3.48 -7.36 11.41
CA ILE A 18 4.22 -6.96 12.62
C ILE A 18 3.73 -5.60 13.12
N THR A 19 3.62 -4.62 12.22
CA THR A 19 3.10 -3.28 12.58
C THR A 19 1.64 -3.35 13.05
N ARG A 20 0.81 -4.18 12.39
CA ARG A 20 -0.59 -4.38 12.79
C ARG A 20 -0.68 -5.00 14.19
N GLN A 21 0.09 -6.05 14.47
CA GLN A 21 0.09 -6.71 15.77
C GLN A 21 0.56 -5.78 16.87
N LEU A 22 1.65 -5.05 16.65
CA LEU A 22 2.13 -4.05 17.59
C LEU A 22 1.05 -3.01 17.89
N GLY A 23 0.46 -2.38 16.86
CA GLY A 23 -0.60 -1.41 17.06
C GLY A 23 -1.79 -2.00 17.85
N SER A 24 -2.20 -3.22 17.51
CA SER A 24 -3.29 -3.90 18.21
C SER A 24 -2.96 -4.22 19.66
N GLN A 25 -1.72 -4.62 19.97
CA GLN A 25 -1.29 -4.95 21.35
C GLN A 25 -1.28 -3.73 22.26
N TYR A 26 -0.96 -2.55 21.72
CA TYR A 26 -0.98 -1.29 22.46
C TYR A 26 -2.35 -0.60 22.45
N GLY A 27 -3.39 -1.20 21.84
CA GLY A 27 -4.70 -0.56 21.68
C GLY A 27 -4.66 0.68 20.77
N ALA A 28 -3.67 0.77 19.89
CA ALA A 28 -3.47 1.91 19.01
C ALA A 28 -4.31 1.80 17.72
N LEU A 29 -4.77 2.95 17.24
CA LEU A 29 -5.51 3.07 16.00
C LEU A 29 -4.56 3.00 14.80
N ILE A 30 -4.69 1.94 14.02
CA ILE A 30 -3.84 1.69 12.84
C ILE A 30 -4.48 2.28 11.59
N THR A 31 -3.75 3.18 10.94
CA THR A 31 -4.09 3.71 9.61
C THR A 31 -3.07 3.25 8.58
N LEU A 32 -3.56 2.66 7.49
CA LEU A 32 -2.71 2.27 6.37
C LEU A 32 -2.82 3.29 5.24
N VAL A 33 -1.68 3.79 4.77
CA VAL A 33 -1.62 4.73 3.64
C VAL A 33 -0.84 4.08 2.51
N ALA A 34 -1.53 3.78 1.40
CA ALA A 34 -0.94 3.19 0.20
C ALA A 34 -0.79 4.24 -0.89
N PHE A 35 0.42 4.41 -1.41
CA PHE A 35 0.70 5.34 -2.50
C PHE A 35 0.77 4.60 -3.83
N GLN A 36 -0.12 4.95 -4.76
CA GLN A 36 -0.10 4.48 -6.13
C GLN A 36 0.61 5.53 -6.99
N GLN A 37 1.92 5.34 -7.19
CA GLN A 37 2.75 6.22 -8.01
C GLN A 37 3.16 5.57 -9.32
N THR A 38 3.45 6.40 -10.32
CA THR A 38 4.00 5.98 -11.61
C THR A 38 5.53 5.91 -11.59
N GLU A 39 6.11 5.01 -12.39
CA GLU A 39 7.57 4.80 -12.52
C GLU A 39 8.35 6.04 -12.98
N ALA A 40 7.66 7.03 -13.57
CA ALA A 40 8.25 8.29 -14.00
C ALA A 40 8.99 9.04 -12.88
N ASN A 41 8.58 8.86 -11.61
CA ASN A 41 9.22 9.52 -10.47
C ASN A 41 10.63 8.99 -10.16
N ASN A 42 10.95 7.74 -10.55
CA ASN A 42 12.26 7.15 -10.29
C ASN A 42 13.38 7.83 -11.12
N LYS A 43 13.07 8.23 -12.35
CA LYS A 43 14.04 8.90 -13.24
C LYS A 43 14.50 10.26 -12.72
N ASN A 44 13.65 10.94 -11.93
CA ASN A 44 13.94 12.24 -11.35
C ASN A 44 14.51 12.14 -9.92
N SER A 45 14.75 10.93 -9.42
CA SER A 45 15.22 10.70 -8.06
C SER A 45 16.75 10.69 -7.98
N ARG A 46 17.30 11.20 -6.87
CA ARG A 46 18.75 11.22 -6.58
C ARG A 46 19.37 9.81 -6.58
N HIS A 47 18.58 8.81 -6.26
CA HIS A 47 18.96 7.39 -6.31
C HIS A 47 17.96 6.66 -7.21
N SER A 48 18.32 6.52 -8.49
CA SER A 48 17.50 5.77 -9.44
C SER A 48 17.68 4.27 -9.22
N VAL A 49 16.58 3.57 -9.04
CA VAL A 49 16.54 2.10 -9.05
C VAL A 49 16.52 1.60 -10.51
N PRO A 50 17.21 0.51 -10.88
CA PRO A 50 17.11 -0.05 -12.22
C PRO A 50 15.65 -0.38 -12.60
N SER A 51 15.27 -0.13 -13.86
CA SER A 51 13.90 -0.36 -14.35
C SER A 51 13.44 -1.81 -14.18
N ASP A 52 14.34 -2.78 -14.35
CA ASP A 52 14.01 -4.20 -14.24
C ASP A 52 13.68 -4.60 -12.80
N VAL A 53 14.33 -3.93 -11.83
CA VAL A 53 14.05 -4.12 -10.40
C VAL A 53 12.68 -3.53 -10.05
N LEU A 54 12.37 -2.32 -10.55
CA LEU A 54 11.05 -1.70 -10.33
C LEU A 54 9.93 -2.55 -10.92
N LYS A 55 10.10 -3.01 -12.16
CA LYS A 55 9.13 -3.88 -12.81
C LYS A 55 8.89 -5.16 -12.00
N SER A 56 9.97 -5.81 -11.56
CA SER A 56 9.90 -6.99 -10.70
C SER A 56 9.20 -6.71 -9.35
N GLN A 57 9.44 -5.55 -8.75
CA GLN A 57 8.78 -5.15 -7.50
C GLN A 57 7.28 -4.88 -7.69
N VAL A 58 6.90 -4.21 -8.79
CA VAL A 58 5.50 -3.95 -9.14
C VAL A 58 4.77 -5.26 -9.44
N ASP A 59 5.38 -6.16 -10.20
CA ASP A 59 4.79 -7.46 -10.56
C ASP A 59 4.54 -8.35 -9.33
N ARG A 60 5.41 -8.25 -8.31
CA ARG A 60 5.29 -9.00 -7.05
C ARG A 60 4.50 -8.24 -5.97
N LEU A 61 4.12 -6.99 -6.22
CA LEU A 61 3.46 -6.15 -5.24
C LEU A 61 2.09 -6.71 -4.89
N GLN A 62 1.90 -6.98 -3.61
CA GLN A 62 0.59 -7.37 -3.08
C GLN A 62 -0.05 -6.17 -2.39
N TRP A 63 -1.16 -5.72 -2.99
CA TRP A 63 -1.96 -4.63 -2.44
C TRP A 63 -2.47 -4.98 -1.05
N PRO A 64 -2.39 -4.05 -0.09
CA PRO A 64 -2.92 -4.30 1.23
C PRO A 64 -4.44 -4.45 1.21
N ALA A 65 -4.93 -5.37 2.04
CA ALA A 65 -6.35 -5.55 2.23
C ALA A 65 -6.93 -4.47 3.15
N ARG A 66 -8.18 -4.10 2.90
CA ARG A 66 -8.92 -3.12 3.73
C ARG A 66 -9.05 -3.55 5.20
N SER A 67 -8.95 -4.85 5.47
CA SER A 67 -8.99 -5.44 6.80
C SER A 67 -7.67 -5.36 7.58
N GLU A 68 -6.57 -4.92 6.95
CA GLU A 68 -5.25 -4.84 7.60
C GLU A 68 -5.14 -3.67 8.60
N GLY A 69 -6.11 -2.75 8.62
CA GLY A 69 -6.15 -1.63 9.56
C GLY A 69 -7.56 -1.13 9.83
N HIS A 70 -7.70 -0.23 10.80
CA HIS A 70 -8.99 0.40 11.14
C HIS A 70 -9.41 1.40 10.06
N ARG A 71 -8.42 2.05 9.46
CA ARG A 71 -8.58 3.00 8.38
C ARG A 71 -7.55 2.75 7.29
N MET A 72 -7.97 2.90 6.03
CA MET A 72 -7.10 2.77 4.85
C MET A 72 -7.32 3.96 3.92
N LEU A 73 -6.22 4.55 3.45
CA LEU A 73 -6.19 5.58 2.42
C LEU A 73 -5.35 5.10 1.24
N VAL A 74 -5.85 5.33 0.03
CA VAL A 74 -5.12 5.13 -1.21
C VAL A 74 -4.91 6.49 -1.84
N ILE A 75 -3.65 6.86 -2.04
CA ILE A 75 -3.23 8.16 -2.56
C ILE A 75 -2.60 7.92 -3.93
N GLY A 76 -3.11 8.58 -4.96
CA GLY A 76 -2.60 8.52 -6.31
C GLY A 76 -1.46 9.52 -6.56
N ASN A 77 -1.19 9.76 -7.83
CA ASN A 77 -0.21 10.76 -8.25
C ASN A 77 -0.55 12.16 -7.67
N GLN A 78 0.50 12.91 -7.36
CA GLN A 78 0.40 14.28 -6.84
C GLN A 78 -0.42 14.44 -5.55
N GLY A 79 -0.56 13.37 -4.75
CA GLY A 79 -1.25 13.44 -3.47
C GLY A 79 -2.78 13.38 -3.55
N VAL A 80 -3.35 13.07 -4.71
CA VAL A 80 -4.79 12.95 -4.89
C VAL A 80 -5.32 11.73 -4.13
N GLU A 81 -6.27 11.91 -3.22
CA GLU A 81 -6.94 10.80 -2.53
C GLU A 81 -7.82 10.04 -3.53
N LEU A 82 -7.48 8.78 -3.80
CA LEU A 82 -8.25 7.90 -4.69
C LEU A 82 -9.33 7.13 -3.94
N SER A 83 -9.07 6.79 -2.68
CA SER A 83 -10.01 6.04 -1.86
C SER A 83 -9.71 6.21 -0.38
N ARG A 84 -10.76 6.23 0.42
CA ARG A 84 -10.72 6.14 1.88
C ARG A 84 -11.73 5.10 2.34
N THR A 85 -11.31 4.23 3.26
CA THR A 85 -12.17 3.19 3.83
C THR A 85 -11.87 3.09 5.33
N GLY A 86 -12.92 2.87 6.13
CA GLY A 86 -12.80 2.79 7.59
C GLY A 86 -12.87 4.15 8.29
N ARG A 87 -13.06 4.10 9.60
CA ARG A 87 -13.21 5.23 10.54
C ARG A 87 -12.69 4.80 11.92
N PHE A 88 -12.53 5.74 12.83
CA PHE A 88 -12.21 5.47 14.23
C PHE A 88 -13.47 5.52 15.08
#